data_AF-A0A7J4QGN7-F1
#
_entry.id   AF-A0A7J4QGN7-F1
#
_cell.length_a   1.000
_cell.length_b   1.000
_cell.length_c   1.000
_cell.angle_alpha   90.00
_cell.angle_beta   90.00
_cell.angle_gamma   90.00
#
_symmetry.space_group_name_H-M   'P 1'
#
loop_
_entity.id
_entity.type
_entity.pdbx_description
1 polymer ?
#
loop_
_entity_poly.entity_id
_entity_poly.type
_entity_poly.pdbx_seq_one_letter_code
_entity_poly.pdbx_strand_id
1 'polypeptide(L)'
;MNVISSPAYLDKIESPLIFLAGPIQGVTPWQDEAIKIIHSLDSKMYIANPRRNTETKGDFTTEMYNEQVDWETFHLRKAGEYGCILFWLAKEAVHNCSRAYAQTTRFEIAEWKMRHELIKAGLVVGIEEGFTGAKYIRRRFMQDCPEVPFCDSLEDACKKAVELAYVRH
;
A
#
# COMPACT_ATOMS: atom_id res chain seq x y z
N MET A 1 -5.74 3.41 -18.26
CA MET A 1 -4.79 3.38 -17.12
C MET A 1 -5.02 2.08 -16.38
N ASN A 2 -3.95 1.32 -16.11
CA ASN A 2 -4.02 0.00 -15.47
C ASN A 2 -4.19 0.14 -13.94
N VAL A 3 -5.28 0.79 -13.51
CA VAL A 3 -5.62 0.94 -12.09
C VAL A 3 -6.82 0.07 -11.78
N ILE A 4 -6.68 -0.76 -10.74
CA ILE A 4 -7.71 -1.63 -10.20
C ILE A 4 -8.14 -1.01 -8.87
N SER A 5 -9.42 -0.69 -8.75
CA SER A 5 -10.01 -0.17 -7.52
C SER A 5 -11.12 -1.09 -7.06
N SER A 6 -11.30 -1.21 -5.74
CA SER A 6 -12.41 -1.99 -5.17
C SER A 6 -13.77 -1.51 -5.74
N PRO A 7 -14.67 -2.44 -6.14
CA PRO A 7 -14.58 -3.90 -5.99
C PRO A 7 -14.09 -4.66 -7.24
N ALA A 8 -13.49 -4.00 -8.23
CA ALA A 8 -13.13 -4.64 -9.50
C ALA A 8 -11.95 -5.62 -9.33
N TYR A 9 -12.03 -6.79 -9.96
CA TYR A 9 -10.94 -7.76 -10.04
C TYR A 9 -10.47 -7.90 -11.49
N LEU A 10 -9.21 -8.31 -11.69
CA LEU A 10 -8.70 -8.71 -12.99
C LEU A 10 -8.39 -10.20 -13.00
N ASP A 11 -8.92 -10.92 -13.99
CA ASP A 11 -8.67 -12.35 -14.18
C ASP A 11 -7.24 -12.65 -14.61
N LYS A 12 -6.59 -11.69 -15.30
CA LYS A 12 -5.21 -11.81 -15.79
C LYS A 12 -4.44 -10.52 -15.54
N ILE A 13 -3.21 -10.69 -15.06
CA ILE A 13 -2.24 -9.63 -14.82
C ILE A 13 -1.01 -9.97 -15.69
N GLU A 14 -0.75 -9.16 -16.72
CA GLU A 14 0.29 -9.40 -17.74
C GLU A 14 1.61 -8.65 -17.46
N SER A 15 1.63 -7.82 -16.42
CA SER A 15 2.76 -7.01 -15.95
C SER A 15 2.70 -6.97 -14.43
N PRO A 16 3.81 -6.74 -13.71
CA PRO A 16 3.81 -6.76 -12.25
C PRO A 16 2.72 -5.86 -11.63
N LEU A 17 2.29 -6.22 -10.42
CA LEU A 17 1.27 -5.49 -9.68
C LEU A 17 1.89 -4.74 -8.49
N ILE A 18 1.62 -3.43 -8.41
CA ILE A 18 1.88 -2.64 -7.21
C ILE A 18 0.59 -2.45 -6.41
N PHE A 19 0.60 -2.83 -5.14
CA PHE A 19 -0.49 -2.49 -4.21
C PHE A 19 -0.14 -1.23 -3.40
N LEU A 20 -1.05 -0.25 -3.35
CA LEU A 20 -0.89 0.98 -2.58
C LEU A 20 -1.45 0.81 -1.17
N ALA A 21 -0.62 0.34 -0.24
CA ALA A 21 -0.99 0.18 1.16
C ALA A 21 -0.71 1.46 1.97
N GLY A 22 -1.61 1.83 2.87
CA GLY A 22 -1.43 3.00 3.70
C GLY A 22 -2.74 3.56 4.23
N PRO A 23 -2.69 4.63 5.05
CA PRO A 23 -3.89 5.28 5.55
C PRO A 23 -4.74 5.83 4.39
N ILE A 24 -6.05 5.63 4.46
CA ILE A 24 -7.03 6.22 3.52
C ILE A 24 -7.85 7.33 4.20
N GLN A 25 -8.20 7.13 5.47
CA GLN A 25 -8.96 8.09 6.27
C GLN A 25 -8.02 9.03 7.04
N GLY A 26 -8.40 10.31 7.15
CA GLY A 26 -7.64 11.31 7.91
C GLY A 26 -6.39 11.83 7.21
N VAL A 27 -6.25 11.61 5.89
CA VAL A 27 -5.10 12.02 5.07
C VAL A 27 -5.51 12.70 3.78
N THR A 28 -4.57 13.46 3.21
CA THR A 28 -4.59 13.86 1.80
C THR A 28 -4.55 12.61 0.91
N PRO A 29 -5.25 12.57 -0.24
CA PRO A 29 -5.33 11.39 -1.11
C PRO A 29 -4.02 11.12 -1.87
N TRP A 30 -2.98 10.72 -1.15
CA TRP A 30 -1.64 10.45 -1.66
C TRP A 30 -1.61 9.35 -2.74
N GLN A 31 -2.62 8.48 -2.77
CA GLN A 31 -2.75 7.42 -3.79
C GLN A 31 -2.87 8.03 -5.20
N ASP A 32 -3.54 9.16 -5.34
CA ASP A 32 -3.73 9.83 -6.64
C ASP A 32 -2.40 10.37 -7.19
N GLU A 33 -1.51 10.81 -6.30
CA GLU A 33 -0.15 11.22 -6.63
C GLU A 33 0.74 10.01 -6.93
N ALA A 34 0.67 8.96 -6.11
CA ALA A 34 1.41 7.72 -6.31
C ALA A 34 1.12 7.08 -7.67
N ILE A 35 -0.17 7.02 -8.07
CA ILE A 35 -0.58 6.51 -9.39
C ILE A 35 0.08 7.30 -10.52
N LYS A 36 0.09 8.64 -10.44
CA LYS A 36 0.71 9.48 -11.46
C LYS A 36 2.21 9.25 -11.56
N ILE A 37 2.90 9.13 -10.42
CA ILE A 37 4.34 8.88 -10.38
C ILE A 37 4.65 7.49 -10.94
N ILE A 38 3.94 6.45 -10.51
CA ILE A 38 4.16 5.09 -10.99
C ILE A 38 3.91 5.00 -12.50
N HIS A 39 2.83 5.59 -13.00
CA HIS A 39 2.53 5.56 -14.44
C HIS A 39 3.41 6.48 -15.28
N SER A 40 4.07 7.49 -14.70
CA SER A 40 5.11 8.26 -15.40
C SER A 40 6.42 7.48 -15.54
N LEU A 41 6.71 6.58 -14.59
CA LEU A 41 7.85 5.67 -14.64
C LEU A 41 7.58 4.45 -15.54
N ASP A 42 6.38 3.86 -15.43
CA ASP A 42 5.92 2.75 -16.25
C ASP A 42 4.39 2.81 -16.47
N SER A 43 4.00 3.27 -17.66
CA SER A 43 2.60 3.39 -18.06
C SER A 43 1.83 2.06 -18.15
N LYS A 44 2.52 0.91 -18.16
CA LYS A 44 1.90 -0.43 -18.25
C LYS A 44 1.72 -1.10 -16.88
N MET A 45 2.38 -0.59 -15.85
CA MET A 45 2.33 -1.14 -14.48
C MET A 45 0.89 -1.24 -13.98
N TYR A 46 0.50 -2.41 -13.47
CA TYR A 46 -0.78 -2.57 -12.79
C TYR A 46 -0.69 -1.99 -11.39
N ILE A 47 -1.72 -1.24 -10.98
CA ILE A 47 -1.81 -0.64 -9.64
C ILE A 47 -3.12 -1.04 -9.00
N ALA A 48 -3.06 -1.72 -7.85
CA ALA A 48 -4.20 -1.93 -6.98
C ALA A 48 -4.30 -0.79 -5.97
N ASN A 49 -5.36 0.02 -6.08
CA ASN A 49 -5.65 1.13 -5.19
C ASN A 49 -6.86 0.80 -4.29
N PRO A 50 -6.68 0.60 -2.97
CA PRO A 50 -7.78 0.27 -2.06
C PRO A 50 -8.74 1.44 -1.83
N ARG A 51 -8.33 2.69 -2.11
CA ARG A 51 -9.21 3.84 -2.03
C ARG A 51 -10.25 3.76 -3.15
N ARG A 52 -11.53 3.68 -2.78
CA ARG A 52 -12.67 3.67 -3.73
C ARG A 52 -12.78 5.03 -4.44
N ASN A 53 -13.03 5.00 -5.75
CA ASN A 53 -13.23 6.21 -6.57
C ASN A 53 -14.60 6.87 -6.35
N THR A 54 -15.58 6.12 -5.84
CA THR A 54 -16.92 6.62 -5.56
C THR A 54 -17.15 6.64 -4.07
N GLU A 55 -17.64 7.78 -3.56
CA GLU A 55 -18.21 7.83 -2.21
C GLU A 55 -19.34 6.81 -2.10
N THR A 56 -19.27 6.00 -1.05
CA THR A 56 -20.34 5.09 -0.71
C THR A 56 -21.59 5.92 -0.43
N LYS A 57 -22.64 5.77 -1.23
CA LYS A 57 -23.92 6.42 -0.94
C LYS A 57 -24.59 5.66 0.22
N GLY A 58 -24.70 6.31 1.38
CA GLY A 58 -25.30 5.72 2.58
C GLY A 58 -24.28 5.07 3.51
N ASP A 59 -24.78 4.34 4.51
CA ASP A 59 -23.94 3.68 5.52
C ASP A 59 -23.09 2.57 4.89
N PHE A 60 -21.84 2.47 5.33
CA PHE A 60 -20.94 1.40 4.92
C PHE A 60 -21.40 0.08 5.57
N THR A 61 -22.11 -0.75 4.81
CA THR A 61 -22.70 -1.98 5.34
C THR A 61 -21.61 -3.01 5.65
N THR A 62 -21.94 -4.00 6.49
CA THR A 62 -21.05 -5.14 6.79
C THR A 62 -20.63 -5.90 5.53
N GLU A 63 -21.52 -6.03 4.55
CA GLU A 63 -21.23 -6.69 3.28
C GLU A 63 -20.18 -5.90 2.46
N MET A 64 -20.33 -4.58 2.39
CA MET A 64 -19.37 -3.71 1.71
C MET A 64 -18.01 -3.70 2.41
N TYR A 65 -18.01 -3.81 3.74
CA TYR A 65 -16.80 -3.99 4.53
C TYR A 65 -16.10 -5.31 4.22
N ASN A 66 -16.84 -6.43 4.22
CA ASN A 66 -16.27 -7.73 3.90
C ASN A 66 -15.71 -7.76 2.47
N GLU A 67 -16.44 -7.21 1.50
CA GLU A 67 -15.97 -7.08 0.11
C GLU A 67 -14.69 -6.24 0.01
N GLN A 68 -14.59 -5.14 0.76
CA GLN A 68 -13.35 -4.35 0.83
C GLN A 68 -12.19 -5.19 1.35
N VAL A 69 -12.38 -5.88 2.47
CA VAL A 69 -11.33 -6.68 3.12
C VAL A 69 -10.90 -7.84 2.22
N ASP A 70 -11.84 -8.52 1.55
CA ASP A 70 -11.56 -9.60 0.61
C ASP A 70 -10.80 -9.09 -0.62
N TRP A 71 -11.17 -7.92 -1.13
CA TRP A 71 -10.50 -7.26 -2.25
C TRP A 71 -9.06 -6.86 -1.89
N GLU A 72 -8.87 -6.22 -0.74
CA GLU A 72 -7.54 -5.83 -0.24
C GLU A 72 -6.67 -7.06 -0.03
N THR A 73 -7.20 -8.09 0.62
CA THR A 73 -6.48 -9.35 0.89
C THR A 73 -6.03 -10.03 -0.40
N PHE A 74 -6.90 -10.11 -1.41
CA PHE A 74 -6.56 -10.69 -2.71
C PHE A 74 -5.42 -9.93 -3.40
N HIS A 75 -5.53 -8.61 -3.51
CA HIS A 75 -4.57 -7.81 -4.25
C HIS A 75 -3.24 -7.62 -3.49
N LEU A 76 -3.27 -7.55 -2.15
CA LEU A 76 -2.06 -7.60 -1.32
C LEU A 76 -1.27 -8.89 -1.57
N ARG A 77 -1.96 -10.05 -1.59
CA ARG A 77 -1.32 -11.34 -1.88
C ARG A 77 -0.71 -11.37 -3.28
N LYS A 78 -1.47 -10.93 -4.28
CA LYS A 78 -0.98 -10.86 -5.66
C LYS A 78 0.22 -9.93 -5.81
N ALA A 79 0.20 -8.76 -5.19
CA ALA A 79 1.32 -7.83 -5.25
C ALA A 79 2.55 -8.34 -4.48
N GLY A 80 2.35 -8.97 -3.32
CA GLY A 80 3.46 -9.54 -2.56
C GLY A 80 4.17 -10.68 -3.29
N GLU A 81 3.45 -11.46 -4.10
CA GLU A 81 3.97 -12.61 -4.86
C GLU A 81 4.45 -12.25 -6.27
N TYR A 82 3.69 -11.41 -6.98
CA TYR A 82 3.89 -11.08 -8.40
C TYR A 82 4.19 -9.59 -8.65
N GLY A 83 4.83 -8.91 -7.69
CA GLY A 83 5.19 -7.51 -7.82
C GLY A 83 5.72 -6.89 -6.53
N CYS A 84 5.07 -5.81 -6.07
CA CYS A 84 5.47 -5.11 -4.85
C CYS A 84 4.29 -4.51 -4.07
N ILE A 85 4.34 -4.59 -2.75
CA ILE A 85 3.46 -3.82 -1.87
C ILE A 85 4.21 -2.55 -1.47
N LEU A 86 3.67 -1.40 -1.85
CA LEU A 86 4.15 -0.09 -1.44
C LEU A 86 3.35 0.37 -0.22
N PHE A 87 3.96 0.36 0.96
CA PHE A 87 3.41 1.03 2.13
C PHE A 87 3.82 2.50 2.14
N TRP A 88 2.86 3.42 2.05
CA TRP A 88 3.09 4.84 2.34
C TRP A 88 2.43 5.22 3.67
N LEU A 89 3.24 5.44 4.69
CA LEU A 89 2.78 5.87 6.02
C LEU A 89 2.64 7.39 6.04
N ALA A 90 1.56 7.88 5.44
CA ALA A 90 1.23 9.31 5.34
C ALA A 90 0.98 9.94 6.71
N LYS A 91 1.39 11.19 6.89
CA LYS A 91 1.13 11.99 8.10
C LYS A 91 -0.37 12.23 8.27
N GLU A 92 -0.85 12.16 9.50
CA GLU A 92 -2.25 12.50 9.81
C GLU A 92 -2.53 13.98 9.50
N ALA A 93 -3.52 14.22 8.64
CA ALA A 93 -3.99 15.56 8.29
C ALA A 93 -5.22 15.96 9.12
N VAL A 94 -6.11 15.01 9.41
CA VAL A 94 -7.34 15.22 10.20
C VAL A 94 -7.39 14.19 11.31
N HIS A 95 -7.37 14.67 12.55
CA HIS A 95 -7.40 13.81 13.72
C HIS A 95 -8.81 13.32 14.05
N ASN A 96 -8.94 12.04 14.39
CA ASN A 96 -10.19 11.44 14.85
C ASN A 96 -10.02 10.82 16.25
N CYS A 97 -10.65 11.43 17.26
CA CYS A 97 -10.56 10.96 18.64
C CYS A 97 -11.24 9.61 18.90
N SER A 98 -12.11 9.12 18.01
CA SER A 98 -12.81 7.84 18.20
C SER A 98 -12.01 6.63 17.69
N ARG A 99 -10.88 6.85 17.01
CA ARG A 99 -10.07 5.78 16.43
C ARG A 99 -8.59 6.12 16.39
N ALA A 100 -7.73 5.15 16.68
CA ALA A 100 -6.30 5.32 16.47
C ALA A 100 -5.95 5.52 14.98
N TYR A 101 -5.16 6.54 14.70
CA TYR A 101 -4.71 6.84 13.35
C TYR A 101 -3.91 5.69 12.71
N ALA A 102 -4.22 5.38 11.45
CA ALA A 102 -3.61 4.32 10.66
C ALA A 102 -3.69 2.91 11.30
N GLN A 103 -4.68 2.64 12.16
CA GLN A 103 -4.79 1.39 12.91
C GLN A 103 -4.70 0.13 12.03
N THR A 104 -5.47 0.06 10.93
CA THR A 104 -5.43 -1.10 10.01
C THR A 104 -4.07 -1.22 9.33
N THR A 105 -3.56 -0.13 8.76
CA THR A 105 -2.24 -0.10 8.11
C THR A 105 -1.12 -0.57 9.02
N ARG A 106 -1.16 -0.24 10.31
CA ARG A 106 -0.17 -0.70 11.31
C ARG A 106 -0.21 -2.21 11.53
N PHE A 107 -1.38 -2.83 11.41
CA PHE A 107 -1.52 -4.28 11.45
C PHE A 107 -0.99 -4.91 10.17
N GLU A 108 -1.40 -4.39 9.01
CA GLU A 108 -1.01 -4.90 7.69
C GLU A 108 0.50 -4.84 7.46
N ILE A 109 1.16 -3.73 7.83
CA ILE A 109 2.61 -3.60 7.65
C ILE A 109 3.39 -4.62 8.50
N ALA A 110 2.88 -4.97 9.69
CA ALA A 110 3.48 -6.00 10.53
C ALA A 110 3.29 -7.40 9.93
N GLU A 111 2.10 -7.71 9.40
CA GLU A 111 1.84 -8.96 8.69
C GLU A 111 2.76 -9.10 7.47
N TRP A 112 2.85 -8.05 6.65
CA TRP A 112 3.66 -8.08 5.43
C TRP A 112 5.15 -8.04 5.69
N LYS A 113 5.60 -7.45 6.79
CA LYS A 113 6.95 -7.63 7.30
C LYS A 113 7.24 -9.11 7.56
N MET A 114 6.38 -9.80 8.31
CA MET A 114 6.57 -11.24 8.60
C MET A 114 6.54 -12.08 7.32
N ARG A 115 5.66 -11.77 6.37
CA ARG A 115 5.63 -12.45 5.06
C ARG A 115 6.91 -12.17 4.27
N HIS A 116 7.45 -10.96 4.33
CA HIS A 116 8.74 -10.66 3.73
C HIS A 116 9.87 -11.50 4.36
N GLU A 117 9.90 -11.66 5.67
CA GLU A 117 10.90 -12.51 6.35
C GLU A 117 10.83 -13.96 5.87
N LEU A 118 9.61 -14.51 5.77
CA LEU A 118 9.36 -15.93 5.48
C LEU A 118 9.46 -16.30 4.00
N ILE A 119 8.79 -15.52 3.15
CA ILE A 119 8.61 -15.84 1.72
C ILE A 119 9.18 -14.76 0.80
N LYS A 120 9.90 -13.78 1.36
CA LYS A 120 10.54 -12.71 0.58
C LYS A 120 9.54 -11.98 -0.32
N ALA A 121 8.34 -11.69 0.20
CA ALA A 121 7.34 -10.88 -0.49
C ALA A 121 7.89 -9.51 -0.94
N GLY A 122 7.45 -8.99 -2.09
CA GLY A 122 7.78 -7.65 -2.58
C GLY A 122 7.28 -6.57 -1.62
N LEU A 123 8.17 -5.79 -1.01
CA LEU A 123 7.81 -4.81 0.02
C LEU A 123 8.72 -3.58 -0.04
N VAL A 124 8.11 -2.40 -0.07
CA VAL A 124 8.76 -1.09 0.09
C VAL A 124 7.98 -0.29 1.14
N VAL A 125 8.70 0.43 2.00
CA VAL A 125 8.08 1.27 3.05
C VAL A 125 8.54 2.71 2.89
N GLY A 126 7.64 3.60 2.49
CA GLY A 126 7.82 5.03 2.61
C GLY A 126 7.14 5.57 3.87
N ILE A 127 7.79 6.50 4.57
CA ILE A 127 7.21 7.15 5.75
C ILE A 127 7.34 8.66 5.62
N GLU A 128 6.19 9.33 5.59
CA GLU A 128 6.13 10.78 5.56
C GLU A 128 6.65 11.38 6.87
N GLU A 129 7.36 12.50 6.76
CA GLU A 129 7.77 13.27 7.93
C GLU A 129 6.55 13.66 8.78
N GLY A 130 6.59 13.33 10.06
CA GLY A 130 5.49 13.57 10.99
C GLY A 130 4.54 12.39 11.20
N PHE A 131 4.72 11.25 10.52
CA PHE A 131 3.97 10.03 10.85
C PHE A 131 4.27 9.55 12.29
N THR A 132 3.22 9.35 13.08
CA THR A 132 3.36 8.94 14.48
C THR A 132 3.88 7.51 14.61
N GLY A 133 4.98 7.34 15.36
CA GLY A 133 5.62 6.03 15.55
C GLY A 133 6.64 5.63 14.47
N ALA A 134 6.98 6.54 13.54
CA ALA A 134 7.96 6.30 12.47
C ALA A 134 9.29 5.70 12.97
N LYS A 135 9.87 6.27 14.05
CA LYS A 135 11.15 5.81 14.63
C LYS A 135 11.09 4.33 15.06
N TYR A 136 9.96 3.92 15.66
CA TYR A 136 9.79 2.54 16.11
C TYR A 136 9.66 1.57 14.93
N ILE A 137 8.84 1.92 13.95
CA ILE A 137 8.66 1.10 12.73
C ILE A 137 9.99 0.88 12.02
N ARG A 138 10.74 1.97 11.77
CA ARG A 138 12.08 1.89 11.17
C ARG A 138 13.00 0.98 11.98
N ARG A 139 13.05 1.13 13.30
CA ARG A 139 13.90 0.31 14.17
C ARG A 139 13.55 -1.18 14.06
N ARG A 140 12.26 -1.54 14.05
CA ARG A 140 11.83 -2.94 13.96
C ARG A 140 12.13 -3.55 12.59
N PHE A 141 11.97 -2.80 11.51
CA PHE A 141 12.38 -3.27 10.19
C PHE A 141 13.90 -3.41 10.07
N MET A 142 14.69 -2.45 10.53
CA MET A 142 16.16 -2.57 10.48
C MET A 142 16.72 -3.77 11.26
N GLN A 143 16.01 -4.25 12.28
CA GLN A 143 16.42 -5.41 13.06
C GLN A 143 16.14 -6.73 12.36
N ASP A 144 14.97 -6.85 11.72
CA ASP A 144 14.45 -8.13 11.26
C ASP A 144 14.44 -8.24 9.71
N CYS A 145 14.31 -7.12 8.99
CA CYS A 145 14.30 -7.00 7.52
C CYS A 145 15.12 -5.79 7.01
N PRO A 146 16.44 -5.71 7.26
CA PRO A 146 17.26 -4.56 6.87
C PRO A 146 17.34 -4.33 5.35
N GLU A 147 16.97 -5.32 4.53
CA GLU A 147 16.91 -5.24 3.07
C GLU A 147 15.68 -4.52 2.52
N VAL A 148 14.61 -4.37 3.33
CA VAL A 148 13.39 -3.69 2.89
C VAL A 148 13.70 -2.20 2.72
N PRO A 149 13.49 -1.62 1.52
CA PRO A 149 13.77 -0.21 1.29
C PRO A 149 12.90 0.70 2.16
N PHE A 150 13.54 1.67 2.82
CA PHE A 150 12.88 2.78 3.50
C PHE A 150 13.08 4.08 2.74
N CYS A 151 11.98 4.76 2.45
CA CYS A 151 11.97 6.02 1.71
C CYS A 151 11.36 7.15 2.54
N ASP A 152 11.85 8.37 2.34
CA ASP A 152 11.40 9.56 3.07
C ASP A 152 10.48 10.45 2.20
N SER A 153 10.37 10.14 0.91
CA SER A 153 9.48 10.80 -0.06
C SER A 153 8.58 9.78 -0.76
N LEU A 154 7.37 10.20 -1.15
CA LEU A 154 6.45 9.36 -1.91
C LEU A 154 7.04 9.00 -3.28
N GLU A 155 7.76 9.94 -3.89
CA GLU A 155 8.42 9.75 -5.18
C GLU A 155 9.47 8.63 -5.15
N ASP A 156 10.36 8.65 -4.16
CA ASP A 156 11.38 7.60 -4.01
C ASP A 156 10.76 6.25 -3.68
N ALA A 157 9.70 6.24 -2.86
CA ALA A 157 8.97 5.03 -2.53
C ALA A 157 8.32 4.40 -3.78
N CYS A 158 7.70 5.23 -4.63
CA CYS A 158 7.14 4.79 -5.92
C CYS A 158 8.23 4.26 -6.86
N LYS A 159 9.36 4.97 -7.00
CA LYS A 159 10.49 4.52 -7.82
C LYS A 159 11.00 3.15 -7.36
N LYS A 160 11.21 2.98 -6.06
CA LYS A 160 11.67 1.71 -5.48
C LYS A 160 10.66 0.58 -5.66
N ALA A 161 9.37 0.88 -5.57
CA ALA A 161 8.32 -0.11 -5.80
C ALA A 161 8.32 -0.59 -7.26
N VAL A 162 8.47 0.31 -8.24
CA VAL A 162 8.58 -0.03 -9.67
C VAL A 162 9.83 -0.87 -9.93
N GLU A 163 10.99 -0.47 -9.40
CA GLU A 163 12.24 -1.24 -9.51
C GLU A 163 12.07 -2.66 -8.94
N LEU A 164 11.53 -2.78 -7.71
CA LEU A 164 11.42 -4.06 -7.03
C LEU A 164 10.38 -4.99 -7.68
N ALA A 165 9.32 -4.43 -8.27
CA ALA A 165 8.26 -5.19 -8.91
C ALA A 165 8.78 -6.05 -10.09
N TYR A 166 9.85 -5.64 -10.76
CA TYR A 166 10.43 -6.40 -11.88
C TYR A 166 11.56 -7.35 -11.48
N VAL A 167 12.23 -7.13 -10.35
CA VAL A 167 13.38 -7.94 -9.93
C VAL A 167 12.98 -9.33 -9.43
N ARG A 168 11.69 -9.55 -9.13
CA ARG A 168 11.17 -10.78 -8.53
C ARG A 168 10.48 -11.73 -9.52
N HIS A 169 10.71 -11.55 -10.82
CA HIS A 169 10.18 -12.42 -11.89
C HIS A 169 11.30 -13.03 -12.73
#